data_AF-A0A3B4FFY7-F1
#
_entry.id   AF-A0A3B4FFY7-F1
#
_cell.length_a   1.000
_cell.length_b   1.000
_cell.length_c   1.000
_cell.angle_alpha   90.00
_cell.angle_beta   90.00
_cell.angle_gamma   90.00
#
_symmetry.space_group_name_H-M   'P 1'
#
loop_
_entity.id
_entity.type
_entity.pdbx_description
1 polymer ?
#
loop_
_entity_poly.entity_id
_entity_poly.type
_entity_poly.pdbx_seq_one_letter_code
_entity_poly.pdbx_strand_id
1 'polypeptide(L)'
;MSMECSLPPPPPPPAPCTPPQTSAPKKKLYQTIAGSRRAVEGDHTEACLLISQRETSFRKDLQWILANTYVPSLIQDGPQCGLVALWMAAHLRQPRLSVDMETVVQTALSRGYTAQGEMFSADNMALLAEEVCGCKAKLLSGGLSGNNAAAIISHLWGRQPVLIPYDEDYNHEPCQRSGHRAHWAVASGILLGVDQGSVSKEHVQPDPSLPWLYLAADSSSSCPAGSTALRDVYILAKQGKSLRYQLWSLDTVAQSNEQLRMMDPQRASDGTKYVVPKGGVEAGLAGKAVMLHTSWTLLWVSRLSEKIPLPPPIPTLPTRARTAPLTS
;
A
#
# COMPACT_ATOMS: atom_id res chain seq x y z
N MET A 1 -3.00 11.08 94.05
CA MET A 1 -2.11 11.41 92.92
C MET A 1 -2.09 10.19 92.02
N SER A 2 -2.91 10.21 90.96
CA SER A 2 -3.00 9.09 90.01
C SER A 2 -2.17 9.46 88.79
N MET A 3 -1.17 8.63 88.47
CA MET A 3 -0.31 8.82 87.30
C MET A 3 -1.04 8.28 86.06
N GLU A 4 -1.39 9.16 85.14
CA GLU A 4 -1.83 8.79 83.79
C GLU A 4 -0.61 8.36 82.95
N CYS A 5 -0.68 7.13 82.44
CA CYS A 5 0.32 6.54 81.57
C CYS A 5 -0.08 6.81 80.11
N SER A 6 0.59 7.76 79.46
CA SER A 6 0.35 8.11 78.06
C SER A 6 0.92 7.05 77.12
N LEU A 7 0.05 6.42 76.31
CA LEU A 7 0.47 5.49 75.25
C LEU A 7 1.03 6.25 74.03
N PRO A 8 2.05 5.71 73.34
CA PRO A 8 2.61 6.33 72.14
C PRO A 8 1.65 6.21 70.94
N PRO A 9 1.72 7.16 69.99
CA PRO A 9 0.84 7.16 68.82
C PRO A 9 1.15 5.97 67.89
N PRO A 10 0.14 5.47 67.15
CA PRO A 10 0.32 4.36 66.22
C PRO A 10 1.24 4.76 65.05
N PRO A 11 1.97 3.78 64.46
CA PRO A 11 2.83 4.03 63.32
C PRO A 11 2.03 4.49 62.10
N PRO A 12 2.62 5.33 61.22
CA PRO A 12 1.96 5.78 60.01
C PRO A 12 1.66 4.60 59.07
N PRO A 13 0.58 4.68 58.27
CA PRO A 13 0.25 3.64 57.31
C PRO A 13 1.38 3.46 56.28
N PRO A 14 1.59 2.23 55.78
CA PRO A 14 2.59 1.97 54.74
C PRO A 14 2.29 2.80 53.49
N ALA A 15 3.33 3.40 52.91
CA ALA A 15 3.22 4.16 51.68
C ALA A 15 2.61 3.29 50.56
N PRO A 16 1.71 3.83 49.72
CA PRO A 16 1.16 3.08 48.60
C PRO A 16 2.30 2.58 47.71
N CYS A 17 2.36 1.25 47.51
CA CYS A 17 3.29 0.64 46.57
C CYS A 17 3.12 1.28 45.20
N THR A 18 4.19 1.87 44.69
CA THR A 18 4.25 2.31 43.30
C THR A 18 3.93 1.12 42.39
N PRO A 19 3.03 1.28 41.40
CA PRO A 19 2.82 0.22 40.42
C PRO A 19 4.16 -0.09 39.76
N PRO A 20 4.44 -1.36 39.42
CA PRO A 20 5.68 -1.72 38.75
C PRO A 20 5.83 -0.81 37.52
N GLN A 21 6.95 -0.09 37.46
CA GLN A 21 7.30 0.70 36.28
C GLN A 21 7.17 -0.24 35.08
N THR A 22 6.16 0.01 34.25
CA THR A 22 5.96 -0.72 33.00
C THR A 22 7.26 -0.58 32.22
N SER A 23 8.06 -1.65 32.20
CA SER A 23 9.27 -1.71 31.41
C SER A 23 8.90 -1.30 30.00
N ALA A 24 9.57 -0.28 29.46
CA ALA A 24 9.29 0.20 28.11
C ALA A 24 9.24 -1.00 27.14
N PRO A 25 8.26 -1.06 26.23
CA PRO A 25 8.10 -2.20 25.35
C PRO A 25 9.43 -2.46 24.61
N LYS A 26 9.91 -3.71 24.70
CA LYS A 26 11.17 -4.12 24.06
C LYS A 26 11.06 -3.87 22.56
N LYS A 27 11.83 -2.89 22.06
CA LYS A 27 11.89 -2.58 20.63
C LYS A 27 12.37 -3.80 19.85
N LYS A 28 11.72 -4.08 18.72
CA LYS A 28 12.12 -5.17 17.83
C LYS A 28 13.43 -4.82 17.13
N LEU A 29 14.20 -5.84 16.71
CA LEU A 29 15.52 -5.66 16.09
C LEU A 29 15.51 -4.64 14.94
N TYR A 30 14.52 -4.71 14.05
CA TYR A 30 14.40 -3.79 12.92
C TYR A 30 14.14 -2.33 13.35
N GLN A 31 13.39 -2.11 14.43
CA GLN A 31 13.14 -0.77 14.99
C GLN A 31 14.44 -0.19 15.57
N THR A 32 15.26 -1.02 16.22
CA THR A 32 16.57 -0.62 16.75
C THR A 32 17.54 -0.26 15.62
N ILE A 33 17.63 -1.08 14.58
CA ILE A 33 18.49 -0.83 13.42
C ILE A 33 18.08 0.46 12.71
N ALA A 34 16.78 0.69 12.54
CA ALA A 34 16.27 1.88 11.87
C ALA A 34 16.42 3.16 12.70
N GLY A 35 16.34 3.07 14.04
CA GLY A 35 16.43 4.25 14.92
C GLY A 35 17.76 5.02 14.85
N SER A 36 18.81 4.41 14.30
CA SER A 36 20.13 5.06 14.09
C SER A 36 20.37 5.52 12.65
N ARG A 37 19.38 5.38 11.76
CA ARG A 37 19.52 5.62 10.32
C ARG A 37 18.44 6.57 9.80
N ARG A 38 18.69 7.16 8.63
CA ARG A 38 17.70 7.92 7.87
C ARG A 38 17.45 7.23 6.54
N ALA A 39 16.20 7.25 6.08
CA ALA A 39 15.87 6.77 4.75
C ALA A 39 16.50 7.69 3.70
N VAL A 40 16.92 7.11 2.57
CA VAL A 40 17.40 7.89 1.43
C VAL A 40 16.20 8.40 0.64
N GLU A 41 16.22 9.69 0.31
CA GLU A 41 15.17 10.35 -0.47
C GLU A 41 15.57 10.50 -1.94
N GLY A 42 14.56 10.60 -2.80
CA GLY A 42 14.71 10.80 -4.24
C GLY A 42 14.18 9.63 -5.06
N ASP A 43 13.73 9.94 -6.28
CA ASP A 43 13.07 8.99 -7.17
C ASP A 43 14.00 7.85 -7.58
N HIS A 44 15.30 8.11 -7.76
CA HIS A 44 16.22 7.10 -8.28
C HIS A 44 17.45 6.87 -7.38
N THR A 45 17.76 7.75 -6.43
CA THR A 45 19.00 7.69 -5.63
C THR A 45 19.23 6.34 -4.95
N GLU A 46 18.26 5.86 -4.17
CA GLU A 46 18.38 4.58 -3.47
C GLU A 46 18.28 3.39 -4.43
N ALA A 47 17.47 3.51 -5.49
CA ALA A 47 17.31 2.47 -6.50
C ALA A 47 18.62 2.25 -7.29
N CYS A 48 19.28 3.31 -7.75
CA CYS A 48 20.56 3.22 -8.44
C CYS A 48 21.65 2.63 -7.54
N LEU A 49 21.71 3.01 -6.25
CA LEU A 49 22.63 2.41 -5.28
C LEU A 49 22.37 0.90 -5.08
N LEU A 50 21.11 0.48 -5.05
CA LEU A 50 20.75 -0.93 -4.92
C LEU A 50 21.12 -1.72 -6.19
N ILE A 51 20.90 -1.13 -7.36
CA ILE A 51 21.22 -1.73 -8.67
C ILE A 51 22.74 -1.85 -8.84
N SER A 52 23.52 -0.83 -8.48
CA SER A 52 24.99 -0.86 -8.58
C SER A 52 25.60 -1.97 -7.71
N GLN A 53 25.08 -2.17 -6.49
CA GLN A 53 25.50 -3.26 -5.60
C GLN A 53 25.23 -4.66 -6.19
N ARG A 54 24.33 -4.74 -7.17
CA ARG A 54 23.88 -5.97 -7.82
C ARG A 54 24.27 -6.03 -9.29
N GLU A 55 25.18 -5.18 -9.77
CA GLU A 55 25.52 -5.03 -11.18
C GLU A 55 25.82 -6.36 -11.88
N THR A 56 26.58 -7.24 -11.23
CA THR A 56 26.96 -8.55 -11.78
C THR A 56 25.80 -9.53 -11.95
N SER A 57 24.64 -9.28 -11.32
CA SER A 57 23.45 -10.10 -11.47
C SER A 57 22.58 -9.72 -12.68
N PHE A 58 22.89 -8.62 -13.37
CA PHE A 58 22.16 -8.17 -14.54
C PHE A 58 22.82 -8.61 -15.84
N ARG A 59 21.99 -9.03 -16.80
CA ARG A 59 22.40 -9.40 -18.15
C ARG A 59 22.97 -8.21 -18.92
N LYS A 60 24.13 -8.39 -19.53
CA LYS A 60 24.84 -7.35 -20.31
C LYS A 60 24.32 -7.19 -21.73
N ASP A 61 23.60 -8.19 -22.23
CA ASP A 61 22.99 -8.18 -23.56
C ASP A 61 21.64 -7.44 -23.60
N LEU A 62 21.13 -7.00 -22.45
CA LEU A 62 19.89 -6.24 -22.34
C LEU A 62 20.14 -4.75 -22.15
N GLN A 63 19.17 -3.95 -22.59
CA GLN A 63 19.03 -2.56 -22.20
C GLN A 63 18.16 -2.47 -20.95
N TRP A 64 18.68 -1.86 -19.88
CA TRP A 64 18.00 -1.76 -18.60
C TRP A 64 17.37 -0.39 -18.42
N ILE A 65 16.08 -0.36 -18.09
CA ILE A 65 15.30 0.88 -17.93
C ILE A 65 14.59 0.90 -16.59
N LEU A 66 14.86 1.92 -15.80
CA LEU A 66 14.28 2.16 -14.49
C LEU A 66 13.22 3.27 -14.57
N ALA A 67 12.04 2.98 -14.04
CA ALA A 67 10.99 3.96 -13.76
C ALA A 67 10.59 3.83 -12.29
N ASN A 68 10.86 4.84 -11.46
CA ASN A 68 10.43 4.84 -10.05
C ASN A 68 9.98 6.25 -9.61
N THR A 69 9.03 6.31 -8.69
CA THR A 69 8.76 7.55 -7.95
C THR A 69 8.92 7.28 -6.47
N TYR A 70 9.55 8.23 -5.78
CA TYR A 70 9.86 8.11 -4.38
C TYR A 70 8.60 7.96 -3.53
N VAL A 71 8.56 6.89 -2.72
CA VAL A 71 7.68 6.78 -1.56
C VAL A 71 8.52 6.84 -0.27
N PRO A 72 8.03 7.51 0.78
CA PRO A 72 8.73 7.57 2.05
C PRO A 72 8.83 6.20 2.71
N SER A 73 9.77 6.09 3.63
CA SER A 73 9.91 4.89 4.46
C SER A 73 9.41 5.19 5.87
N LEU A 74 8.56 4.30 6.40
CA LEU A 74 8.08 4.35 7.76
C LEU A 74 8.24 2.96 8.39
N ILE A 75 8.90 2.92 9.55
CA ILE A 75 9.00 1.69 10.32
C ILE A 75 7.71 1.49 11.11
N GLN A 76 7.05 0.36 10.85
CA GLN A 76 5.81 -0.01 11.50
C GLN A 76 6.01 -0.18 13.00
N ASP A 77 4.98 0.24 13.73
CA ASP A 77 4.78 -0.14 15.12
C ASP A 77 3.64 -1.16 15.21
N GLY A 78 3.85 -2.25 15.95
CA GLY A 78 2.91 -3.37 15.95
C GLY A 78 2.73 -4.05 14.58
N PRO A 79 1.57 -4.67 14.31
CA PRO A 79 1.34 -5.48 13.12
C PRO A 79 0.74 -4.72 11.93
N GLN A 80 1.15 -3.47 11.73
CA GLN A 80 0.52 -2.52 10.79
C GLN A 80 1.10 -2.53 9.38
N CYS A 81 1.70 -3.63 8.92
CA CYS A 81 2.45 -3.66 7.65
C CYS A 81 1.63 -3.18 6.43
N GLY A 82 0.37 -3.61 6.31
CA GLY A 82 -0.52 -3.18 5.23
C GLY A 82 -0.89 -1.70 5.30
N LEU A 83 -1.18 -1.20 6.51
CA LEU A 83 -1.54 0.19 6.73
C LEU A 83 -0.35 1.13 6.46
N VAL A 84 0.85 0.70 6.86
CA VAL A 84 2.10 1.42 6.56
C VAL A 84 2.37 1.41 5.05
N ALA A 85 2.20 0.28 4.35
CA ALA A 85 2.36 0.24 2.90
C ALA A 85 1.37 1.16 2.18
N LEU A 86 0.10 1.20 2.62
CA LEU A 86 -0.89 2.13 2.11
C LEU A 86 -0.49 3.59 2.35
N TRP A 87 -0.03 3.92 3.55
CA TRP A 87 0.45 5.26 3.88
C TRP A 87 1.63 5.70 3.00
N MET A 88 2.60 4.80 2.76
CA MET A 88 3.71 5.06 1.85
C MET A 88 3.18 5.34 0.43
N ALA A 89 2.22 4.54 -0.06
CA ALA A 89 1.63 4.72 -1.39
C ALA A 89 0.81 6.02 -1.53
N ALA A 90 0.14 6.45 -0.45
CA ALA A 90 -0.69 7.66 -0.43
C ALA A 90 0.12 8.93 -0.77
N HIS A 91 1.43 8.93 -0.53
CA HIS A 91 2.32 10.06 -0.85
C HIS A 91 2.41 10.34 -2.35
N LEU A 92 2.07 9.37 -3.20
CA LEU A 92 2.02 9.56 -4.64
C LEU A 92 0.73 10.23 -5.13
N ARG A 93 -0.23 10.55 -4.23
CA ARG A 93 -1.48 11.26 -4.57
C ARG A 93 -1.22 12.63 -5.17
N GLN A 94 -1.98 12.96 -6.23
CA GLN A 94 -1.97 14.25 -6.92
C GLN A 94 -3.39 14.85 -7.03
N PRO A 95 -3.69 15.98 -6.37
CA PRO A 95 -2.77 16.82 -5.58
C PRO A 95 -2.23 16.08 -4.34
N ARG A 96 -1.05 16.51 -3.87
CA ARG A 96 -0.39 15.91 -2.70
C ARG A 96 -1.34 15.84 -1.52
N LEU A 97 -1.48 14.65 -0.96
CA LEU A 97 -2.28 14.37 0.22
C LEU A 97 -1.34 14.00 1.37
N SER A 98 -1.45 14.73 2.47
CA SER A 98 -0.79 14.36 3.73
C SER A 98 -1.78 13.57 4.57
N VAL A 99 -1.67 12.25 4.55
CA VAL A 99 -2.45 11.37 5.44
C VAL A 99 -1.58 11.08 6.65
N ASP A 100 -2.11 11.25 7.86
CA ASP A 100 -1.42 10.77 9.06
C ASP A 100 -1.67 9.27 9.27
N MET A 101 -0.72 8.58 9.90
CA MET A 101 -0.86 7.13 10.14
C MET A 101 -2.04 6.80 11.06
N GLU A 102 -2.34 7.69 12.01
CA GLU A 102 -3.42 7.49 12.97
C GLU A 102 -4.77 7.41 12.27
N THR A 103 -5.03 8.29 11.30
CA THR A 103 -6.23 8.29 10.46
C THR A 103 -6.36 6.99 9.68
N VAL A 104 -5.27 6.48 9.12
CA VAL A 104 -5.29 5.17 8.41
C VAL A 104 -5.71 4.05 9.37
N VAL A 105 -5.12 4.02 10.57
CA VAL A 105 -5.41 3.00 11.59
C VAL A 105 -6.85 3.13 12.12
N GLN A 106 -7.28 4.32 12.51
CA GLN A 106 -8.63 4.56 13.04
C GLN A 106 -9.73 4.31 12.01
N THR A 107 -9.47 4.65 10.73
CA THR A 107 -10.42 4.32 9.66
C THR A 107 -10.51 2.80 9.48
N ALA A 108 -9.39 2.08 9.46
CA ALA A 108 -9.40 0.62 9.36
C ALA A 108 -10.11 -0.06 10.55
N LEU A 109 -9.91 0.45 11.77
CA LEU A 109 -10.57 -0.03 12.99
C LEU A 109 -12.08 0.23 12.97
N SER A 110 -12.49 1.47 12.69
CA SER A 110 -13.90 1.88 12.68
C SER A 110 -14.72 1.17 11.58
N ARG A 111 -14.10 0.87 10.44
CA ARG A 111 -14.69 0.05 9.38
C ARG A 111 -14.69 -1.45 9.68
N GLY A 112 -14.01 -1.88 10.75
CA GLY A 112 -13.90 -3.29 11.12
C GLY A 112 -13.03 -4.10 10.17
N TYR A 113 -12.13 -3.46 9.41
CA TYR A 113 -11.19 -4.13 8.51
C TYR A 113 -10.02 -4.77 9.25
N THR A 114 -9.72 -4.26 10.44
CA THR A 114 -8.73 -4.79 11.35
C THR A 114 -9.20 -4.71 12.80
N ALA A 115 -8.63 -5.54 13.66
CA ALA A 115 -8.84 -5.45 15.11
C ALA A 115 -7.74 -4.62 15.81
N GLN A 116 -6.54 -4.56 15.22
CA GLN A 116 -5.35 -3.99 15.87
C GLN A 116 -4.22 -3.56 14.90
N GLY A 117 -4.39 -3.73 13.59
CA GLY A 117 -3.44 -3.28 12.57
C GLY A 117 -3.22 -4.24 11.40
N GLU A 118 -3.38 -5.55 11.59
CA GLU A 118 -3.24 -6.50 10.48
C GLU A 118 -4.30 -6.28 9.40
N MET A 119 -3.90 -6.48 8.14
CA MET A 119 -4.82 -6.47 7.00
C MET A 119 -4.73 -7.80 6.26
N PHE A 120 -5.76 -8.65 6.40
CA PHE A 120 -5.85 -9.96 5.73
C PHE A 120 -6.79 -9.95 4.52
N SER A 121 -7.17 -8.78 4.01
CA SER A 121 -8.12 -8.64 2.91
C SER A 121 -7.66 -7.57 1.93
N ALA A 122 -7.33 -7.96 0.69
CA ALA A 122 -7.02 -7.01 -0.37
C ALA A 122 -8.24 -6.18 -0.79
N ASP A 123 -9.45 -6.75 -0.69
CA ASP A 123 -10.70 -6.04 -0.90
C ASP A 123 -10.89 -4.91 0.13
N ASN A 124 -10.69 -5.19 1.42
CA ASN A 124 -10.76 -4.15 2.45
C ASN A 124 -9.63 -3.13 2.30
N MET A 125 -8.43 -3.56 1.88
CA MET A 125 -7.33 -2.65 1.58
C MET A 125 -7.70 -1.67 0.46
N ALA A 126 -8.36 -2.14 -0.60
CA ALA A 126 -8.83 -1.29 -1.68
C ALA A 126 -9.87 -0.27 -1.18
N LEU A 127 -10.88 -0.71 -0.43
CA LEU A 127 -11.89 0.18 0.16
C LEU A 127 -11.27 1.23 1.09
N LEU A 128 -10.33 0.80 1.94
CA LEU A 128 -9.61 1.69 2.84
C LEU A 128 -8.81 2.73 2.03
N ALA A 129 -8.13 2.31 0.97
CA ALA A 129 -7.35 3.22 0.13
C ALA A 129 -8.22 4.27 -0.56
N GLU A 130 -9.40 3.89 -1.07
CA GLU A 130 -10.32 4.86 -1.68
C GLU A 130 -10.79 5.91 -0.66
N GLU A 131 -11.08 5.48 0.57
CA GLU A 131 -11.55 6.36 1.64
C GLU A 131 -10.44 7.29 2.16
N VAL A 132 -9.27 6.75 2.53
CA VAL A 132 -8.21 7.54 3.18
C VAL A 132 -7.35 8.33 2.17
N CYS A 133 -7.23 7.85 0.93
CA CYS A 133 -6.42 8.52 -0.10
C CYS A 133 -7.26 9.35 -1.08
N GLY A 134 -8.59 9.24 -1.04
CA GLY A 134 -9.47 9.89 -2.02
C GLY A 134 -9.05 9.57 -3.47
N CYS A 135 -8.65 8.32 -3.71
CA CYS A 135 -8.14 7.84 -4.99
C CYS A 135 -8.98 6.66 -5.46
N LYS A 136 -8.83 6.24 -6.73
CA LYS A 136 -9.47 5.01 -7.19
C LYS A 136 -8.56 3.83 -6.92
N ALA A 137 -9.10 2.76 -6.36
CA ALA A 137 -8.38 1.50 -6.18
C ALA A 137 -8.92 0.44 -7.14
N LYS A 138 -8.03 -0.31 -7.78
CA LYS A 138 -8.39 -1.47 -8.60
C LYS A 138 -7.82 -2.73 -7.96
N LEU A 139 -8.72 -3.61 -7.52
CA LEU A 139 -8.35 -4.94 -7.08
C LEU A 139 -7.96 -5.80 -8.28
N LEU A 140 -6.79 -6.42 -8.22
CA LEU A 140 -6.39 -7.52 -9.07
C LEU A 140 -6.71 -8.84 -8.37
N SER A 141 -7.10 -9.84 -9.15
CA SER A 141 -7.39 -11.20 -8.67
C SER A 141 -7.01 -12.21 -9.74
N GLY A 142 -6.73 -13.45 -9.33
CA GLY A 142 -6.30 -14.53 -10.23
C GLY A 142 -4.80 -14.57 -10.48
N GLY A 143 -3.97 -14.11 -9.53
CA GLY A 143 -2.51 -14.14 -9.61
C GLY A 143 -1.91 -12.83 -10.11
N LEU A 144 -0.58 -12.69 -10.00
CA LEU A 144 0.16 -11.50 -10.45
C LEU A 144 0.89 -11.71 -11.78
N SER A 145 0.67 -12.85 -12.43
CA SER A 145 1.29 -13.24 -13.71
C SER A 145 0.37 -12.95 -14.91
N GLY A 146 0.83 -13.24 -16.13
CA GLY A 146 0.03 -13.11 -17.35
C GLY A 146 -0.51 -11.70 -17.59
N ASN A 147 -1.82 -11.58 -17.84
CA ASN A 147 -2.46 -10.27 -18.07
C ASN A 147 -2.32 -9.32 -16.87
N ASN A 148 -2.31 -9.85 -15.64
CA ASN A 148 -2.11 -9.03 -14.45
C ASN A 148 -0.65 -8.55 -14.35
N ALA A 149 0.33 -9.34 -14.79
CA ALA A 149 1.71 -8.88 -14.88
C ALA A 149 1.82 -7.68 -15.83
N ALA A 150 1.26 -7.78 -17.05
CA ALA A 150 1.26 -6.67 -18.00
C ALA A 150 0.56 -5.41 -17.44
N ALA A 151 -0.53 -5.58 -16.71
CA ALA A 151 -1.23 -4.49 -16.03
C ALA A 151 -0.37 -3.85 -14.93
N ILE A 152 0.28 -4.64 -14.08
CA ILE A 152 1.18 -4.17 -13.02
C ILE A 152 2.37 -3.41 -13.63
N ILE A 153 2.99 -3.96 -14.68
CA ILE A 153 4.12 -3.32 -15.38
C ILE A 153 3.70 -1.95 -15.90
N SER A 154 2.57 -1.90 -16.61
CA SER A 154 2.05 -0.64 -17.17
C SER A 154 1.69 0.38 -16.08
N HIS A 155 1.13 -0.09 -14.96
CA HIS A 155 0.73 0.77 -13.85
C HIS A 155 1.95 1.39 -13.14
N LEU A 156 2.96 0.58 -12.82
CA LEU A 156 4.21 1.06 -12.22
C LEU A 156 5.00 1.96 -13.19
N TRP A 157 5.03 1.63 -14.48
CA TRP A 157 5.63 2.48 -15.50
C TRP A 157 5.00 3.87 -15.54
N GLY A 158 3.68 3.94 -15.39
CA GLY A 158 2.90 5.17 -15.25
C GLY A 158 3.08 5.91 -13.91
N ARG A 159 4.04 5.50 -13.07
CA ARG A 159 4.35 6.07 -11.74
C ARG A 159 3.20 5.94 -10.74
N GLN A 160 2.43 4.87 -10.87
CA GLN A 160 1.31 4.57 -9.98
C GLN A 160 1.68 3.39 -9.07
N PRO A 161 1.41 3.46 -7.76
CA PRO A 161 1.81 2.42 -6.82
C PRO A 161 0.88 1.20 -6.86
N VAL A 162 1.46 0.06 -6.49
CA VAL A 162 0.73 -1.21 -6.29
C VAL A 162 1.00 -1.71 -4.86
N LEU A 163 -0.05 -2.01 -4.12
CA LEU A 163 0.03 -2.69 -2.82
C LEU A 163 -0.01 -4.20 -3.06
N ILE A 164 1.02 -4.90 -2.59
CA ILE A 164 1.22 -6.33 -2.85
C ILE A 164 1.32 -7.06 -1.52
N PRO A 165 0.37 -7.94 -1.19
CA PRO A 165 0.58 -8.91 -0.12
C PRO A 165 1.56 -9.99 -0.61
N TYR A 166 2.50 -10.38 0.23
CA TYR A 166 3.49 -11.41 -0.07
C TYR A 166 3.93 -12.11 1.21
N ASP A 167 4.65 -13.22 1.09
CA ASP A 167 5.17 -13.96 2.24
C ASP A 167 6.62 -13.54 2.50
N GLU A 168 6.88 -12.99 3.67
CA GLU A 168 8.14 -12.32 3.97
C GLU A 168 9.16 -13.25 4.62
N ASP A 169 10.40 -13.28 4.11
CA ASP A 169 11.52 -13.95 4.78
C ASP A 169 12.27 -13.05 5.79
N TYR A 170 13.30 -13.57 6.45
CA TYR A 170 14.06 -12.83 7.46
C TYR A 170 14.84 -11.63 6.90
N ASN A 171 15.22 -11.69 5.62
CA ASN A 171 15.86 -10.58 4.90
C ASN A 171 14.84 -9.63 4.25
N HIS A 172 13.55 -9.82 4.52
CA HIS A 172 12.41 -9.10 3.94
C HIS A 172 12.09 -9.40 2.47
N GLU A 173 12.80 -10.34 1.82
CA GLU A 173 12.50 -10.79 0.46
C GLU A 173 11.26 -11.69 0.41
N PRO A 174 10.65 -11.87 -0.78
CA PRO A 174 9.54 -12.80 -0.93
C PRO A 174 10.01 -14.25 -0.81
N CYS A 175 9.25 -15.05 -0.09
CA CYS A 175 9.44 -16.49 0.07
C CYS A 175 8.12 -17.24 -0.14
N GLN A 176 8.11 -18.56 0.08
CA GLN A 176 6.92 -19.40 -0.07
C GLN A 176 6.74 -20.26 1.19
N ARG A 177 6.15 -19.70 2.25
CA ARG A 177 5.93 -20.33 3.56
C ARG A 177 4.44 -20.47 3.90
N SER A 178 3.64 -20.74 2.88
CA SER A 178 2.17 -20.87 2.90
C SER A 178 1.40 -19.66 3.47
N GLY A 179 2.02 -18.48 3.54
CA GLY A 179 1.41 -17.28 4.13
C GLY A 179 1.64 -17.13 5.63
N HIS A 180 2.42 -18.00 6.27
CA HIS A 180 2.73 -17.90 7.69
C HIS A 180 3.44 -16.58 8.04
N ARG A 181 4.10 -15.94 7.07
CA ARG A 181 4.68 -14.61 7.23
C ARG A 181 4.08 -13.62 6.24
N ALA A 182 2.77 -13.75 5.98
CA ALA A 182 2.02 -12.79 5.18
C ALA A 182 2.31 -11.35 5.63
N HIS A 183 2.69 -10.54 4.66
CA HIS A 183 3.16 -9.19 4.81
C HIS A 183 2.66 -8.35 3.64
N TRP A 184 2.82 -7.04 3.73
CA TRP A 184 2.46 -6.10 2.67
C TRP A 184 3.65 -5.24 2.30
N ALA A 185 3.77 -4.96 1.02
CA ALA A 185 4.69 -3.98 0.47
C ALA A 185 3.96 -3.02 -0.46
N VAL A 186 4.52 -1.83 -0.63
CA VAL A 186 4.21 -0.93 -1.74
C VAL A 186 5.29 -1.12 -2.80
N ALA A 187 4.87 -1.42 -4.03
CA ALA A 187 5.71 -1.27 -5.21
C ALA A 187 5.48 0.12 -5.80
N SER A 188 6.55 0.88 -6.02
CA SER A 188 6.49 2.27 -6.54
C SER A 188 7.31 2.46 -7.82
N GLY A 189 8.04 1.42 -8.24
CA GLY A 189 8.86 1.47 -9.43
C GLY A 189 9.13 0.11 -10.01
N ILE A 190 9.73 0.13 -11.19
CA ILE A 190 9.98 -1.03 -12.01
C ILE A 190 11.28 -0.88 -12.78
N LEU A 191 12.01 -1.98 -12.91
CA LEU A 191 13.23 -2.10 -13.70
C LEU A 191 12.98 -3.17 -14.77
N LEU A 192 13.11 -2.77 -16.02
CA LEU A 192 12.83 -3.61 -17.19
C LEU A 192 14.12 -3.88 -17.95
N GLY A 193 14.38 -5.15 -18.22
CA GLY A 193 15.42 -5.60 -19.15
C GLY A 193 14.77 -5.91 -20.49
N VAL A 194 15.12 -5.14 -21.53
CA VAL A 194 14.61 -5.32 -22.90
C VAL A 194 15.74 -5.61 -23.87
N ASP A 195 15.45 -6.27 -25.00
CA ASP A 195 16.44 -6.45 -26.06
C ASP A 195 16.98 -5.08 -26.53
N GLN A 196 18.29 -4.99 -26.78
CA GLN A 196 18.93 -3.73 -27.17
C GLN A 196 18.27 -3.08 -28.39
N GLY A 197 18.05 -1.77 -28.30
CA GLY A 197 17.46 -0.97 -29.39
C GLY A 197 15.92 -1.03 -29.46
N SER A 198 15.26 -1.73 -28.54
CA SER A 198 13.80 -1.88 -28.54
C SER A 198 13.04 -0.67 -27.97
N VAL A 199 13.71 0.23 -27.26
CA VAL A 199 13.11 1.45 -26.70
C VAL A 199 13.89 2.66 -27.21
N SER A 200 13.16 3.66 -27.71
CA SER A 200 13.75 4.90 -28.20
C SER A 200 14.49 5.63 -27.08
N LYS A 201 15.68 6.13 -27.40
CA LYS A 201 16.55 6.84 -26.44
C LYS A 201 16.06 8.27 -26.13
N GLU A 202 15.06 8.75 -26.86
CA GLU A 202 14.52 10.10 -26.77
C GLU A 202 13.85 10.40 -25.43
N HIS A 203 13.34 9.38 -24.73
CA HIS A 203 12.61 9.54 -23.45
C HIS A 203 13.35 8.93 -22.24
N VAL A 204 14.61 8.53 -22.42
CA VAL A 204 15.41 7.92 -21.37
C VAL A 204 16.77 8.59 -21.29
N GLN A 205 17.25 8.82 -20.07
CA GLN A 205 18.58 9.39 -19.83
C GLN A 205 19.45 8.38 -19.08
N PRO A 206 20.70 8.14 -19.52
CA PRO A 206 21.60 7.26 -18.76
C PRO A 206 21.88 7.88 -17.39
N ASP A 207 21.95 7.04 -16.36
CA ASP A 207 22.39 7.49 -15.05
C ASP A 207 23.89 7.85 -15.08
N PRO A 208 24.32 9.00 -14.53
CA PRO A 208 25.73 9.41 -14.56
C PRO A 208 26.69 8.42 -13.88
N SER A 209 26.22 7.70 -12.86
CA SER A 209 27.00 6.71 -12.11
C SER A 209 26.88 5.29 -12.69
N LEU A 210 25.80 5.02 -13.42
CA LEU A 210 25.53 3.75 -14.10
C LEU A 210 25.17 3.99 -15.57
N PRO A 211 26.15 4.24 -16.46
CA PRO A 211 25.87 4.62 -17.85
C PRO A 211 25.08 3.57 -18.66
N TRP A 212 25.05 2.32 -18.20
CA TRP A 212 24.28 1.23 -18.79
C TRP A 212 22.81 1.20 -18.35
N LEU A 213 22.46 1.92 -17.28
CA LEU A 213 21.11 2.03 -16.74
C LEU A 213 20.44 3.30 -17.26
N TYR A 214 19.28 3.13 -17.89
CA TYR A 214 18.48 4.22 -18.40
C TYR A 214 17.37 4.59 -17.41
N LEU A 215 17.20 5.88 -17.13
CA LEU A 215 16.12 6.40 -16.30
C LEU A 215 15.01 6.92 -17.22
N ALA A 216 13.79 6.43 -17.03
CA ALA A 216 12.63 6.93 -17.75
C ALA A 216 12.31 8.36 -17.30
N ALA A 217 12.33 9.31 -18.23
CA ALA A 217 12.19 10.73 -17.93
C ALA A 217 10.73 11.12 -17.61
N ASP A 218 9.77 10.63 -18.39
CA ASP A 218 8.35 10.98 -18.27
C ASP A 218 7.43 9.75 -18.28
N SER A 219 6.28 9.88 -17.63
CA SER A 219 5.18 8.89 -17.65
C SER A 219 4.44 8.80 -18.98
N SER A 220 4.75 9.68 -19.94
CA SER A 220 4.16 9.73 -21.30
C SER A 220 4.80 8.75 -22.28
N SER A 221 5.98 8.20 -21.95
CA SER A 221 6.65 7.21 -22.79
C SER A 221 5.86 5.90 -22.87
N SER A 222 5.79 5.31 -24.07
CA SER A 222 5.07 4.06 -24.28
C SER A 222 5.66 2.93 -23.43
N CYS A 223 4.83 2.27 -22.63
CA CYS A 223 5.28 1.19 -21.75
C CYS A 223 5.63 -0.07 -22.57
N PRO A 224 6.79 -0.71 -22.35
CA PRO A 224 7.17 -1.93 -23.06
C PRO A 224 6.51 -3.20 -22.52
N ALA A 225 5.49 -3.11 -21.65
CA ALA A 225 4.81 -4.25 -21.00
C ALA A 225 4.27 -5.32 -21.96
N GLY A 226 3.87 -4.93 -23.17
CA GLY A 226 3.37 -5.84 -24.21
C GLY A 226 4.39 -6.16 -25.30
N SER A 227 5.64 -5.70 -25.15
CA SER A 227 6.67 -5.90 -26.16
C SER A 227 7.23 -7.32 -26.09
N THR A 228 7.39 -7.96 -27.25
CA THR A 228 8.11 -9.25 -27.37
C THR A 228 9.59 -9.13 -27.02
N ALA A 229 10.11 -7.91 -26.91
CA ALA A 229 11.47 -7.61 -26.48
C ALA A 229 11.65 -7.57 -24.96
N LEU A 230 10.58 -7.61 -24.17
CA LEU A 230 10.68 -7.63 -22.71
C LEU A 230 11.19 -9.00 -22.25
N ARG A 231 12.32 -9.01 -21.54
CA ARG A 231 12.99 -10.23 -21.07
C ARG A 231 12.91 -10.40 -19.57
N ASP A 232 13.25 -9.34 -18.84
CA ASP A 232 13.34 -9.37 -17.39
C ASP A 232 12.52 -8.23 -16.76
N VAL A 233 11.85 -8.53 -15.65
CA VAL A 233 11.01 -7.58 -14.93
C VAL A 233 11.29 -7.66 -13.43
N TYR A 234 11.68 -6.53 -12.86
CA TYR A 234 11.87 -6.38 -11.42
C TYR A 234 11.04 -5.22 -10.89
N ILE A 235 10.48 -5.38 -9.69
CA ILE A 235 9.78 -4.31 -8.99
C ILE A 235 10.63 -3.73 -7.87
N LEU A 236 10.53 -2.42 -7.68
CA LEU A 236 11.08 -1.72 -6.52
C LEU A 236 10.00 -1.58 -5.47
N ALA A 237 10.25 -2.18 -4.31
CA ALA A 237 9.28 -2.27 -3.24
C ALA A 237 9.82 -1.77 -1.88
N LYS A 238 8.95 -1.18 -1.07
CA LYS A 238 9.18 -0.84 0.34
C LYS A 238 8.14 -1.50 1.23
N GLN A 239 8.52 -1.77 2.48
CA GLN A 239 7.65 -2.37 3.49
C GLN A 239 7.97 -1.81 4.88
N GLY A 240 7.13 -2.14 5.87
CA GLY A 240 7.15 -1.50 7.18
C GLY A 240 8.28 -1.92 8.13
N LYS A 241 9.15 -2.85 7.78
CA LYS A 241 10.26 -3.32 8.65
C LYS A 241 11.64 -2.88 8.16
N SER A 242 11.73 -2.11 7.09
CA SER A 242 12.97 -1.65 6.48
C SER A 242 12.84 -0.20 6.05
N LEU A 243 13.94 0.55 6.15
CA LEU A 243 14.01 1.90 5.57
C LEU A 243 14.34 1.89 4.07
N ARG A 244 14.77 0.74 3.54
CA ARG A 244 15.37 0.61 2.21
C ARG A 244 14.40 0.01 1.21
N TYR A 245 14.50 0.44 -0.04
CA TYR A 245 13.97 -0.32 -1.17
C TYR A 245 14.54 -1.74 -1.22
N GLN A 246 13.73 -2.64 -1.76
CA GLN A 246 14.15 -3.96 -2.22
C GLN A 246 13.81 -4.09 -3.70
N LEU A 247 14.58 -4.93 -4.39
CA LEU A 247 14.41 -5.20 -5.81
C LEU A 247 14.12 -6.69 -5.99
N TRP A 248 12.90 -7.01 -6.38
CA TRP A 248 12.41 -8.38 -6.54
C TRP A 248 12.04 -8.65 -7.99
N SER A 249 12.32 -9.84 -8.52
CA SER A 249 11.74 -10.22 -9.81
C SER A 249 10.22 -10.32 -9.67
N LEU A 250 9.50 -9.96 -10.73
CA LEU A 250 8.03 -10.03 -10.73
C LEU A 250 7.54 -11.48 -10.51
N ASP A 251 8.26 -12.46 -11.05
CA ASP A 251 7.91 -13.87 -10.89
C ASP A 251 8.04 -14.34 -9.43
N THR A 252 9.12 -13.97 -8.73
CA THR A 252 9.32 -14.39 -7.34
C THR A 252 8.25 -13.80 -6.42
N VAL A 253 7.88 -12.52 -6.60
CA VAL A 253 6.78 -11.93 -5.81
C VAL A 253 5.42 -12.51 -6.21
N ALA A 254 5.19 -12.84 -7.49
CA ALA A 254 3.95 -13.47 -7.94
C ALA A 254 3.75 -14.84 -7.29
N GLN A 255 4.79 -15.68 -7.27
CA GLN A 255 4.75 -16.99 -6.60
C GLN A 255 4.54 -16.84 -5.09
N SER A 256 5.22 -15.88 -4.45
CA SER A 256 5.06 -15.59 -3.02
C SER A 256 3.64 -15.14 -2.66
N ASN A 257 3.01 -14.34 -3.53
CA ASN A 257 1.63 -13.86 -3.39
C ASN A 257 0.60 -14.98 -3.60
N GLU A 258 0.78 -15.82 -4.62
CA GLU A 258 -0.19 -16.86 -4.99
C GLU A 258 -0.34 -17.94 -3.91
N GLN A 259 0.69 -18.17 -3.10
CA GLN A 259 0.72 -19.20 -2.08
C GLN A 259 0.29 -18.72 -0.67
N LEU A 260 -0.23 -17.50 -0.52
CA LEU A 260 -0.70 -16.95 0.76
C LEU A 260 -1.99 -17.64 1.26
N ARG A 261 -1.89 -18.89 1.70
CA ARG A 261 -3.05 -19.75 1.95
C ARG A 261 -3.51 -19.74 3.40
N MET A 262 -2.55 -19.75 4.32
CA MET A 262 -2.80 -20.06 5.72
C MET A 262 -2.32 -18.94 6.63
N MET A 263 -3.06 -18.76 7.73
CA MET A 263 -2.59 -17.97 8.86
C MET A 263 -1.47 -18.74 9.56
N ASP A 264 -0.48 -18.00 10.07
CA ASP A 264 0.55 -18.59 10.92
C ASP A 264 -0.07 -19.39 12.07
N PRO A 265 0.37 -20.65 12.32
CA PRO A 265 -0.20 -21.48 13.38
C PRO A 265 -0.07 -20.85 14.78
N GLN A 266 1.00 -20.10 15.07
CA GLN A 266 1.12 -19.44 16.36
C GLN A 266 0.05 -18.35 16.47
N ARG A 267 -0.11 -17.51 15.45
CA ARG A 267 -1.19 -16.51 15.42
C ARG A 267 -2.59 -17.12 15.52
N ALA A 268 -2.82 -18.25 14.85
CA ALA A 268 -4.11 -18.94 14.92
C ALA A 268 -4.43 -19.46 16.34
N SER A 269 -3.41 -19.65 17.19
CA SER A 269 -3.54 -20.22 18.54
C SER A 269 -3.26 -19.25 19.68
N ASP A 270 -2.94 -17.98 19.39
CA ASP A 270 -2.48 -17.01 20.39
C ASP A 270 -3.60 -16.34 21.21
N GLY A 271 -4.87 -16.65 20.91
CA GLY A 271 -6.05 -16.08 21.56
C GLY A 271 -6.39 -14.64 21.13
N THR A 272 -5.61 -14.05 20.23
CA THR A 272 -5.82 -12.70 19.70
C THR A 272 -6.94 -12.72 18.65
N LYS A 273 -7.76 -11.67 18.65
CA LYS A 273 -8.82 -11.52 17.66
C LYS A 273 -8.23 -10.97 16.35
N TYR A 274 -8.44 -11.70 15.25
CA TYR A 274 -8.06 -11.28 13.91
C TYR A 274 -9.29 -11.08 13.03
N VAL A 275 -9.24 -10.07 12.16
CA VAL A 275 -10.24 -9.89 11.10
C VAL A 275 -9.75 -10.62 9.86
N VAL A 276 -10.32 -11.78 9.59
CA VAL A 276 -9.99 -12.62 8.43
C VAL A 276 -11.25 -12.81 7.58
N PRO A 277 -11.17 -12.65 6.24
CA PRO A 277 -12.31 -12.87 5.37
C PRO A 277 -12.92 -14.28 5.47
N LYS A 278 -14.17 -14.40 5.05
CA LYS A 278 -14.78 -15.71 4.82
C LYS A 278 -13.95 -16.44 3.74
N GLY A 279 -13.49 -17.65 4.06
CA GLY A 279 -12.54 -18.40 3.22
C GLY A 279 -11.07 -18.26 3.64
N GLY A 280 -10.79 -17.54 4.73
CA GLY A 280 -9.45 -17.49 5.32
C GLY A 280 -8.50 -16.51 4.62
N VAL A 281 -7.21 -16.67 4.92
CA VAL A 281 -6.13 -15.84 4.35
C VAL A 281 -6.05 -16.02 2.83
N GLU A 282 -6.23 -17.25 2.34
CA GLU A 282 -6.25 -17.56 0.90
C GLU A 282 -7.26 -16.68 0.15
N ALA A 283 -8.52 -16.71 0.57
CA ALA A 283 -9.57 -15.91 -0.07
C ALA A 283 -9.32 -14.39 0.04
N GLY A 284 -8.60 -13.96 1.08
CA GLY A 284 -8.31 -12.56 1.35
C GLY A 284 -7.13 -11.98 0.58
N LEU A 285 -6.06 -12.76 0.38
CA LEU A 285 -4.76 -12.27 -0.09
C LEU A 285 -4.19 -13.03 -1.29
N ALA A 286 -4.42 -14.34 -1.41
CA ALA A 286 -3.75 -15.15 -2.41
C ALA A 286 -4.13 -14.74 -3.83
N GLY A 287 -3.12 -14.49 -4.67
CA GLY A 287 -3.33 -14.06 -6.05
C GLY A 287 -3.98 -12.69 -6.19
N LYS A 288 -3.95 -11.85 -5.15
CA LYS A 288 -4.56 -10.52 -5.13
C LYS A 288 -3.52 -9.42 -4.90
N ALA A 289 -3.77 -8.26 -5.49
CA ALA A 289 -3.01 -7.02 -5.26
C ALA A 289 -3.93 -5.82 -5.49
N VAL A 290 -3.53 -4.63 -5.02
CA VAL A 290 -4.33 -3.41 -5.17
C VAL A 290 -3.53 -2.36 -5.93
N MET A 291 -4.02 -1.98 -7.11
CA MET A 291 -3.44 -0.89 -7.90
C MET A 291 -4.13 0.42 -7.53
N LEU A 292 -3.37 1.43 -7.11
CA LEU A 292 -3.92 2.74 -6.77
C LEU A 292 -3.73 3.72 -7.92
N HIS A 293 -4.78 4.44 -8.30
CA HIS A 293 -4.72 5.51 -9.28
C HIS A 293 -4.63 6.85 -8.54
N THR A 294 -3.41 7.35 -8.41
CA THR A 294 -3.07 8.48 -7.55
C THR A 294 -3.25 9.83 -8.24
N SER A 295 -3.48 9.86 -9.55
CA SER A 295 -3.90 11.05 -10.28
C SER A 295 -5.41 11.01 -10.53
N TRP A 296 -6.12 12.02 -10.02
CA TRP A 296 -7.54 12.23 -10.30
C TRP A 296 -7.67 13.39 -11.26
N THR A 297 -7.86 13.12 -12.55
CA THR A 297 -8.33 14.15 -13.50
C THR A 297 -9.85 14.20 -13.40
N LEU A 298 -10.43 15.39 -13.24
CA LEU A 298 -11.87 15.68 -13.11
C LEU A 298 -12.78 15.13 -14.23
N LEU A 299 -12.25 14.39 -15.21
CA LEU A 299 -12.95 13.94 -16.41
C LEU A 299 -14.04 12.88 -16.16
N TRP A 300 -14.15 12.33 -14.94
CA TRP A 300 -15.18 11.32 -14.62
C TRP A 300 -16.42 11.86 -13.91
N VAL A 301 -16.41 13.11 -13.41
CA VAL A 301 -17.64 13.70 -12.81
C VAL A 301 -18.65 14.11 -13.89
N SER A 302 -18.21 14.29 -15.14
CA SER A 302 -19.08 14.68 -16.27
C SER A 302 -19.98 13.57 -16.80
N ARG A 303 -19.82 12.31 -16.36
CA ARG A 303 -20.58 11.16 -16.90
C ARG A 303 -21.76 10.69 -16.04
N LEU A 304 -22.01 11.33 -14.91
CA LEU A 304 -23.19 11.07 -14.05
C LEU A 304 -24.17 12.25 -13.97
N SER A 305 -23.87 13.39 -14.58
CA SER A 305 -24.76 14.55 -14.66
C SER A 305 -25.46 14.73 -16.03
N GLU A 306 -25.06 13.99 -17.07
CA GLU A 306 -25.75 13.97 -18.36
C GLU A 306 -26.30 12.58 -18.65
N LYS A 307 -27.51 12.29 -18.14
CA LYS A 307 -28.54 11.38 -18.70
C LYS A 307 -29.62 11.03 -17.66
N ILE A 308 -30.26 12.05 -17.08
CA ILE A 308 -31.64 11.89 -16.60
C ILE A 308 -32.47 12.85 -17.47
N PRO A 309 -33.28 12.33 -18.43
CA PRO A 309 -34.27 13.15 -19.10
C PRO A 309 -35.20 13.74 -18.03
N LEU A 310 -35.36 15.05 -18.01
CA LEU A 310 -36.39 15.71 -17.22
C LEU A 310 -37.75 15.09 -17.60
N PRO A 311 -38.63 14.78 -16.62
CA PRO A 311 -39.97 14.32 -16.92
C PRO A 311 -40.70 15.38 -17.77
N PRO A 312 -41.55 14.96 -18.73
CA PRO A 312 -42.29 15.90 -19.56
C PRO A 312 -43.20 16.79 -18.69
N PRO A 313 -43.42 18.05 -19.09
CA PRO A 313 -44.28 18.96 -18.33
C PRO A 313 -45.70 18.40 -18.23
N ILE A 314 -46.26 18.46 -17.02
CA ILE A 314 -47.64 18.07 -16.71
C ILE A 314 -48.58 18.95 -17.56
N PRO A 315 -49.53 18.38 -18.32
CA PRO A 315 -50.48 19.16 -19.10
C PRO A 315 -51.36 20.03 -18.17
N THR A 316 -51.40 21.32 -18.46
CA THR A 316 -52.27 22.28 -17.79
C THR A 316 -53.73 21.96 -18.09
N LEU A 317 -54.53 21.75 -17.04
CA LEU A 317 -55.98 21.62 -17.14
C LEU A 317 -56.58 22.91 -17.73
N PRO A 318 -57.50 22.82 -18.71
CA PRO A 318 -58.13 24.00 -19.28
C PRO A 318 -59.05 24.66 -18.25
N THR A 319 -58.88 25.98 -18.11
CA THR A 319 -59.66 26.88 -17.28
C THR A 319 -61.14 26.77 -17.64
N ARG A 320 -61.97 26.38 -16.65
CA ARG A 320 -63.43 26.31 -16.78
C ARG A 320 -63.99 27.71 -17.06
N ALA A 321 -64.53 27.91 -18.25
CA ALA A 321 -65.19 29.15 -18.65
C ALA A 321 -66.39 29.45 -17.75
N ARG A 322 -66.47 30.71 -17.31
CA ARG A 322 -67.64 31.28 -16.62
C ARG A 322 -68.82 31.33 -17.59
N THR A 323 -69.92 30.66 -17.26
CA THR A 323 -71.24 30.91 -17.84
C THR A 323 -71.86 32.14 -17.16
N ALA A 324 -72.21 33.14 -17.97
CA ALA A 324 -73.04 34.28 -17.58
C ALA A 324 -74.52 33.87 -17.46
N PRO A 325 -75.33 34.50 -16.60
CA PRO A 325 -76.76 34.24 -16.51
C PRO A 325 -77.54 34.98 -17.60
N LEU A 326 -78.52 34.28 -18.19
CA LEU A 326 -79.52 34.83 -19.10
C LEU A 326 -80.49 35.75 -18.35
N THR A 327 -80.79 36.88 -18.98
CA THR A 327 -81.89 37.79 -18.65
C THR A 327 -83.21 37.25 -19.19
N SER A 328 -84.22 37.14 -18.32
CA SER A 328 -85.63 37.45 -18.58
C SER A 328 -86.32 37.72 -17.26
#